data_AF-A2Q2Y3-F1
#
_entry.id   AF-A2Q2Y3-F1
#
_cell.length_a   1.000
_cell.length_b   1.000
_cell.length_c   1.000
_cell.angle_alpha   90.00
_cell.angle_beta   90.00
_cell.angle_gamma   90.00
#
_symmetry.space_group_name_H-M   'P 1'
#
loop_
_entity.id
_entity.type
_entity.pdbx_description
1 polymer ?
#
loop_
_entity_poly.entity_id
_entity_poly.type
_entity_poly.pdbx_seq_one_letter_code
_entity_poly.pdbx_strand_id
1 'polypeptide(L)'
;IPFSHFPPKKMRKDCFYHYTPAMITPTTFMNSHSCENWLPRRVMSAWRIAGIIHALEGWNVHECGDTILSTEKVWEASIRHGFQPLKNILTN
;
A
#
# COMPACT_ATOMS: atom_id res chain seq x y z
N ILE A 1 1.19 18.74 -0.65
CA ILE A 1 0.45 18.10 -1.78
C ILE A 1 -0.92 17.71 -1.24
N PRO A 2 -2.03 18.05 -1.92
CA PRO A 2 -3.36 17.64 -1.46
C PRO A 2 -3.47 16.10 -1.50
N PHE A 3 -3.64 15.49 -0.33
CA PHE A 3 -3.84 14.06 -0.16
C PHE A 3 -5.33 13.77 -0.01
N SER A 4 -5.83 12.78 -0.74
CA SER A 4 -7.19 12.28 -0.56
C SER A 4 -7.17 10.78 -0.36
N HIS A 5 -7.90 10.32 0.66
CA HIS A 5 -8.04 8.89 0.93
C HIS A 5 -8.78 8.16 -0.21
N PHE A 6 -9.68 8.89 -0.89
CA PHE A 6 -10.44 8.38 -2.03
C PHE A 6 -9.97 9.03 -3.32
N PRO A 7 -10.06 8.32 -4.45
CA PRO A 7 -9.78 8.92 -5.74
C PRO A 7 -10.75 10.10 -6.00
N PRO A 8 -10.24 11.33 -6.22
CA PRO A 8 -11.11 12.48 -6.43
C PRO A 8 -11.88 12.34 -7.74
N LYS A 9 -13.20 12.54 -7.69
CA LYS A 9 -14.08 12.45 -8.88
C LYS A 9 -13.83 13.57 -9.90
N LYS A 10 -13.24 14.69 -9.47
CA LYS A 10 -12.89 15.83 -10.31
C LYS A 10 -11.42 16.16 -10.09
N MET A 11 -10.63 16.08 -11.14
CA MET A 11 -9.20 16.41 -11.12
C MET A 11 -8.99 17.72 -11.87
N ARG A 12 -8.23 18.64 -11.28
CA ARG A 12 -7.71 19.81 -11.98
C ARG A 12 -6.50 19.42 -12.84
N LYS A 13 -6.38 20.01 -14.03
CA LYS A 13 -5.30 19.72 -14.99
C LYS A 13 -3.92 20.22 -14.54
N ASP A 14 -3.87 21.17 -13.62
CA ASP A 14 -2.64 21.77 -13.09
C ASP A 14 -2.19 21.15 -11.76
N CYS A 15 -2.85 20.08 -11.31
CA CYS A 15 -2.57 19.42 -10.03
C CYS A 15 -2.23 17.94 -10.23
N PHE A 16 -1.20 17.49 -9.50
CA PHE A 16 -0.92 16.07 -9.33
C PHE A 16 -1.66 15.56 -8.10
N TYR A 17 -2.45 14.50 -8.29
CA TYR A 17 -3.16 13.83 -7.21
C TYR A 17 -2.45 12.51 -6.94
N HIS A 18 -2.08 12.30 -5.68
CA HIS A 18 -1.54 11.03 -5.22
C HIS A 18 -2.65 10.26 -4.53
N TYR A 19 -2.73 8.97 -4.83
CA TYR A 19 -3.58 8.03 -4.12
C TYR A 19 -2.81 7.45 -2.94
N THR A 20 -3.53 6.88 -1.98
CA THR A 20 -2.92 6.07 -0.91
C THR A 20 -1.99 5.03 -1.53
N PRO A 21 -0.71 4.97 -1.12
CA PRO A 21 0.22 3.96 -1.62
C PRO A 21 -0.37 2.57 -1.43
N ALA A 22 -0.28 1.74 -2.45
CA ALA A 22 -0.86 0.40 -2.44
C ALA A 22 -0.03 -0.56 -3.31
N MET A 23 -0.14 -1.84 -3.00
CA MET A 23 0.59 -2.92 -3.67
C MET A 23 -0.37 -4.08 -3.98
N ILE A 24 -0.02 -4.85 -5.00
CA ILE A 24 -0.69 -6.09 -5.37
C ILE A 24 -0.28 -7.17 -4.37
N THR A 25 -1.26 -7.91 -3.86
CA THR A 25 -1.04 -9.00 -2.91
C THR A 25 -0.56 -10.27 -3.62
N PRO A 26 0.32 -11.08 -2.97
CA PRO A 26 0.80 -12.34 -3.55
C PRO A 26 -0.35 -13.31 -3.82
N THR A 27 -0.15 -14.26 -4.74
CA THR A 27 -1.17 -15.27 -5.11
C THR A 27 -1.52 -16.22 -3.98
N THR A 28 -0.61 -16.39 -3.03
CA THR A 28 -0.81 -17.15 -1.78
C THR A 28 -1.80 -16.49 -0.84
N PHE A 29 -2.04 -15.18 -0.99
CA PHE A 29 -2.98 -14.42 -0.16
C PHE A 29 -4.43 -14.65 -0.65
N MET A 30 -5.03 -15.76 -0.21
CA MET A 30 -6.39 -16.17 -0.56
C MET A 30 -7.46 -15.42 0.25
N ASN A 31 -8.70 -15.45 -0.23
CA ASN A 31 -9.88 -14.86 0.42
C ASN A 31 -9.88 -13.32 0.57
N SER A 32 -8.95 -12.63 -0.10
CA SER A 32 -8.97 -11.16 -0.19
C SER A 32 -9.65 -10.72 -1.47
N HIS A 33 -10.92 -10.34 -1.36
CA HIS A 33 -11.67 -9.78 -2.48
C HIS A 33 -11.23 -8.33 -2.72
N SER A 34 -11.56 -7.42 -1.81
CA SER A 34 -11.04 -6.06 -1.79
C SER A 34 -10.85 -5.63 -0.33
N CYS A 35 -9.64 -5.19 0.01
CA CYS A 35 -9.33 -4.68 1.35
C CYS A 35 -9.85 -3.25 1.53
N GLU A 36 -9.96 -2.49 0.44
CA GLU A 36 -10.47 -1.13 0.41
C GLU A 36 -11.42 -0.97 -0.77
N ASN A 37 -12.64 -0.48 -0.55
CA ASN A 37 -13.72 -0.47 -1.55
C ASN A 37 -13.37 0.24 -2.88
N TRP A 38 -12.34 1.09 -2.91
CA TRP A 38 -11.86 1.82 -4.09
C TRP A 38 -10.62 1.19 -4.73
N LEU A 39 -10.01 0.17 -4.13
CA LEU A 39 -8.87 -0.54 -4.69
C LEU A 39 -9.34 -1.75 -5.54
N PRO A 40 -8.56 -2.11 -6.59
CA PRO A 40 -8.83 -3.31 -7.38
C PRO A 40 -8.79 -4.58 -6.52
N ARG A 41 -9.29 -5.67 -7.09
CA ARG A 41 -9.14 -6.98 -6.43
C ARG A 41 -7.66 -7.31 -6.24
N ARG A 42 -7.34 -7.92 -5.11
CA ARG A 42 -5.96 -8.31 -4.73
C ARG A 42 -5.00 -7.13 -4.65
N VAL A 43 -5.51 -5.95 -4.34
CA VAL A 43 -4.72 -4.76 -4.04
C VAL A 43 -5.01 -4.35 -2.61
N MET A 44 -3.96 -4.00 -1.90
CA MET A 44 -4.02 -3.58 -0.51
C MET A 44 -3.14 -2.36 -0.30
N SER A 45 -3.59 -1.46 0.56
CA SER A 45 -2.84 -0.27 0.94
C SER A 45 -1.53 -0.61 1.68
N ALA A 46 -0.48 0.16 1.43
CA ALA A 46 0.88 -0.12 1.90
C ALA A 46 0.98 -0.16 3.44
N TRP A 47 0.23 0.67 4.15
CA TRP A 47 0.19 0.66 5.63
C TRP A 47 -0.41 -0.64 6.23
N ARG A 48 -1.33 -1.31 5.53
CA ARG A 48 -1.92 -2.59 5.96
C ARG A 48 -0.91 -3.71 5.72
N ILE A 49 -0.26 -3.66 4.55
CA ILE A 49 0.83 -4.56 4.20
C ILE A 49 1.97 -4.43 5.21
N ALA A 50 2.36 -3.20 5.58
CA ALA A 50 3.39 -2.96 6.58
C ALA A 50 3.08 -3.68 7.90
N GLY A 51 1.84 -3.58 8.40
CA GLY A 51 1.42 -4.31 9.60
C GLY A 51 1.48 -5.85 9.46
N ILE A 52 1.09 -6.38 8.29
CA ILE A 52 1.21 -7.83 8.00
C ILE A 52 2.69 -8.25 8.00
N ILE A 53 3.54 -7.49 7.31
CA ILE A 53 4.99 -7.75 7.21
C ILE A 53 5.64 -7.68 8.59
N HIS A 54 5.22 -6.72 9.41
CA HIS A 54 5.71 -6.57 10.78
C HIS A 54 5.47 -7.85 11.61
N ALA A 55 4.30 -8.46 11.46
CA ALA A 55 3.96 -9.74 12.09
C ALA A 55 4.72 -10.92 11.47
N LEU A 56 4.82 -10.98 10.13
CA LEU A 56 5.52 -12.07 9.41
C LEU A 56 7.03 -12.11 9.71
N GLU A 57 7.66 -10.95 9.86
CA GLU A 57 9.09 -10.83 10.18
C GLU A 57 9.36 -10.89 11.70
N GLY A 58 8.32 -10.95 12.53
CA GLY A 58 8.44 -11.03 13.98
C GLY A 58 9.12 -9.81 14.61
N TRP A 59 8.98 -8.62 14.00
CA TRP A 59 9.57 -7.41 14.55
C TRP A 59 8.86 -7.02 15.84
N ASN A 60 9.58 -7.08 16.96
CA ASN A 60 9.05 -6.69 18.26
C ASN A 60 9.30 -5.20 18.54
N VAL A 61 8.76 -4.35 17.68
CA VAL A 61 8.78 -2.89 17.86
C VAL A 61 7.36 -2.34 17.78
N HIS A 62 7.13 -1.20 18.43
CA HIS A 62 5.83 -0.53 18.42
C HIS A 62 5.94 0.76 17.62
N GLU A 63 5.35 0.77 16.43
CA GLU A 63 5.24 1.97 15.62
C GLU A 63 4.03 2.80 16.09
N CYS A 64 4.26 4.04 16.48
CA CYS A 64 3.22 4.97 16.94
C CYS A 64 3.62 6.41 16.63
N GLY A 65 2.68 7.20 16.10
CA GLY A 65 2.92 8.56 15.67
C GLY A 65 3.99 8.61 14.57
N ASP A 66 5.04 9.39 14.81
CA ASP A 66 6.17 9.54 13.89
C ASP A 66 7.24 8.45 14.03
N THR A 67 7.06 7.51 14.98
CA THR A 67 8.00 6.41 15.20
C THR A 67 7.72 5.29 14.21
N ILE A 68 8.62 5.12 13.24
CA ILE A 68 8.57 4.08 12.20
C ILE A 68 9.91 3.34 12.21
N LEU A 69 9.90 2.01 12.07
CA LEU A 69 11.10 1.17 12.11
C LEU A 69 12.11 1.55 11.02
N SER A 70 11.67 1.50 9.76
CA SER A 70 12.38 1.98 8.56
C SER A 70 11.51 1.65 7.36
N THR A 71 11.26 2.64 6.51
CA THR A 71 10.47 2.45 5.29
C THR A 71 11.17 1.52 4.31
N GLU A 72 12.50 1.60 4.19
CA GLU A 72 13.31 0.76 3.31
C GLU A 72 13.25 -0.71 3.75
N LYS A 73 13.39 -0.96 5.06
CA LYS A 73 13.33 -2.32 5.61
C LYS A 73 11.95 -2.97 5.37
N VAL A 74 10.88 -2.21 5.62
CA VAL A 74 9.50 -2.66 5.37
C VAL A 74 9.28 -2.90 3.87
N TRP A 75 9.82 -2.03 3.02
CA TRP A 75 9.71 -2.15 1.57
C TRP A 75 10.40 -3.40 1.02
N GLU A 76 11.65 -3.64 1.40
CA GLU A 76 12.39 -4.83 0.99
C GLU A 76 11.72 -6.12 1.46
N ALA A 77 11.27 -6.15 2.72
CA ALA A 77 10.51 -7.27 3.25
C ALA A 77 9.20 -7.49 2.47
N SER A 78 8.47 -6.42 2.14
CA SER A 78 7.24 -6.50 1.34
C SER A 78 7.50 -7.18 -0.01
N ILE A 79 8.58 -6.80 -0.72
CA ILE A 79 8.95 -7.42 -1.99
C ILE A 79 9.33 -8.89 -1.80
N ARG A 80 10.11 -9.23 -0.75
CA ARG A 80 10.48 -10.63 -0.43
C ARG A 80 9.27 -11.53 -0.18
N HIS A 81 8.24 -11.00 0.47
CA HIS A 81 6.96 -11.72 0.73
C HIS A 81 6.03 -11.74 -0.49
N GLY A 82 6.46 -11.22 -1.64
CA GLY A 82 5.73 -11.32 -2.91
C GLY A 82 4.69 -10.22 -3.13
N PHE A 83 4.69 -9.16 -2.32
CA PHE A 83 3.92 -7.96 -2.63
C PHE A 83 4.57 -7.18 -3.77
N GLN A 84 3.76 -6.70 -4.70
CA GLN A 84 4.27 -6.00 -5.89
C GLN A 84 3.76 -4.56 -5.94
N PRO A 85 4.62 -3.56 -6.18
CA PRO A 85 4.19 -2.18 -6.34
C PRO A 85 3.12 -2.06 -7.44
N LEU A 86 2.07 -1.28 -7.18
CA LEU A 86 1.14 -0.93 -8.25
C LEU A 86 1.90 -0.14 -9.32
N LYS A 87 1.95 -0.68 -10.53
CA LYS A 87 2.39 0.10 -11.69
C LYS A 87 1.31 1.14 -11.98
N ASN A 88 1.71 2.39 -12.18
CA ASN A 88 0.80 3.45 -12.59
C ASN A 88 0.00 2.97 -13.80
N ILE A 89 -1.33 2.89 -13.66
CA ILE A 89 -2.29 2.68 -14.77
C ILE A 89 -2.44 4.01 -15.55
N LEU A 90 -1.34 4.73 -15.79
CA LEU A 90 -1.30 6.00 -16.53
C LEU A 90 -0.57 5.90 -17.86
N THR A 91 -0.22 4.71 -18.31
CA THR A 91 0.06 4.48 -19.72
C THR A 91 -1.20 3.91 -20.36
N ASN A 92 -1.86 4.78 -21.14
CA ASN A 92 -2.81 4.41 -22.18
C ASN A 92 -2.31 3.23 -23.01
#